data_AF-A0A354F4B8-F1
#
_entry.id   AF-A0A354F4B8-F1
#
_cell.length_a   1.000
_cell.length_b   1.000
_cell.length_c   1.000
_cell.angle_alpha   90.00
_cell.angle_beta   90.00
_cell.angle_gamma   90.00
#
_symmetry.space_group_name_H-M   'P 1'
#
loop_
_entity.id
_entity.type
_entity.pdbx_description
1 polymer ?
#
loop_
_entity_poly.entity_id
_entity_poly.type
_entity_poly.pdbx_seq_one_letter_code
_entity_poly.pdbx_strand_id
1 'polypeptide(L)'
;TGKEGEDIPVKLKFDSMKDFSPESVAEQVPELKQLLELRTALQALKGPLGNIPAFRRKIEGIISDVAAREKLLKEISAGEEGHK
;
A
#
# COMPACT_ATOMS: atom_id res chain seq x y z
N THR A 1 -1.68 12.92 4.16
CA THR A 1 -1.57 13.94 5.21
C THR A 1 -1.45 13.29 6.58
N GLY A 2 -0.52 13.72 7.43
CA GLY A 2 -0.32 13.13 8.77
C GLY A 2 0.42 14.10 9.66
N LYS A 3 -0.29 14.71 10.61
CA LYS A 3 0.29 15.60 11.62
C LYS A 3 0.70 14.77 12.84
N GLU A 4 1.81 15.14 13.46
CA GLU A 4 2.31 14.50 14.67
C GLU A 4 1.27 14.64 15.80
N GLY A 5 0.79 13.51 16.35
CA GLY A 5 -0.23 13.48 17.41
C GLY A 5 -1.67 13.24 16.95
N GLU A 6 -1.90 12.84 15.70
CA GLU A 6 -3.22 12.45 15.21
C GLU A 6 -3.51 10.96 15.42
N ASP A 7 -4.68 10.66 16.01
CA ASP A 7 -5.12 9.29 16.28
C ASP A 7 -5.74 8.67 15.02
N ILE A 8 -5.31 7.45 14.67
CA ILE A 8 -5.88 6.67 13.56
C ILE A 8 -6.79 5.59 14.16
N PRO A 9 -8.12 5.64 13.92
CA PRO A 9 -9.02 4.60 14.40
C PRO A 9 -8.81 3.31 13.60
N VAL A 10 -8.41 2.23 14.29
CA VAL A 10 -8.20 0.91 13.68
C VAL A 10 -9.29 -0.08 14.07
N LYS A 11 -9.61 -0.99 13.17
CA LYS A 11 -10.50 -2.14 13.43
C LYS A 11 -9.70 -3.41 13.35
N LEU A 12 -9.49 -4.06 14.49
CA LEU A 12 -8.75 -5.31 14.58
C LEU A 12 -9.69 -6.46 14.92
N LYS A 13 -9.52 -7.58 14.22
CA LYS A 13 -10.19 -8.85 14.49
C LYS A 13 -9.12 -9.88 14.85
N PHE A 14 -9.31 -10.54 15.99
CA PHE A 14 -8.45 -11.62 16.47
C PHE A 14 -9.29 -12.89 16.57
N ASP A 15 -8.96 -13.88 15.74
CA ASP A 15 -9.56 -15.20 15.74
C ASP A 15 -8.62 -16.24 16.39
N SER A 16 -7.32 -15.95 16.46
CA SER A 16 -6.30 -16.84 17.03
C SER A 16 -5.14 -16.08 17.66
N MET A 17 -4.29 -16.80 18.43
CA MET A 17 -3.08 -16.22 19.01
C MET A 17 -2.09 -15.68 17.97
N LYS A 18 -2.14 -16.18 16.73
CA LYS A 18 -1.26 -15.70 15.64
C LYS A 18 -1.60 -14.26 15.22
N ASP A 19 -2.84 -13.84 15.40
CA ASP A 19 -3.30 -12.53 14.93
C ASP A 19 -2.72 -11.37 15.76
N PHE A 20 -2.16 -11.68 16.94
CA PHE A 20 -1.37 -10.74 17.75
C PHE A 20 0.03 -10.48 17.19
N SER A 21 0.45 -11.18 16.13
CA SER A 21 1.73 -10.87 15.49
C SER A 21 1.69 -9.49 14.82
N PRO A 22 2.81 -8.74 14.84
CA PRO A 22 2.86 -7.41 14.25
C PRO A 22 2.56 -7.43 12.74
N GLU A 23 2.90 -8.51 12.04
CA GLU A 23 2.55 -8.70 10.63
C GLU A 23 1.04 -8.80 10.45
N SER A 24 0.36 -9.62 11.26
CA SER A 24 -1.08 -9.82 11.18
C SER A 24 -1.86 -8.55 11.52
N VAL A 25 -1.37 -7.76 12.48
CA VAL A 25 -1.94 -6.44 12.81
C VAL A 25 -1.72 -5.45 11.66
N ALA A 26 -0.51 -5.40 11.09
CA ALA A 26 -0.19 -4.49 9.99
C ALA A 26 -0.95 -4.83 8.70
N GLU A 27 -1.31 -6.09 8.46
CA GLU A 27 -2.18 -6.48 7.34
C GLU A 27 -3.64 -6.02 7.51
N GLN A 28 -4.11 -5.83 8.75
CA GLN A 28 -5.47 -5.40 9.05
C GLN A 28 -5.65 -3.87 9.05
N VAL A 29 -4.56 -3.12 9.20
CA VAL A 29 -4.56 -1.64 9.15
C VAL A 29 -4.21 -1.18 7.73
N PRO A 30 -5.15 -0.58 6.97
CA PRO A 30 -4.94 -0.23 5.56
C PRO A 30 -3.68 0.59 5.30
N GLU A 31 -3.38 1.56 6.16
CA GLU A 31 -2.21 2.45 6.08
C GLU A 31 -0.91 1.67 6.24
N LEU A 32 -0.86 0.72 7.20
CA LEU A 32 0.32 -0.12 7.42
C LEU A 32 0.51 -1.15 6.30
N LYS A 33 -0.59 -1.70 5.78
CA LYS A 33 -0.56 -2.64 4.64
C LYS A 33 0.06 -2.00 3.40
N GLN A 34 -0.29 -0.76 3.09
CA GLN A 34 0.31 -0.03 1.96
C GLN A 34 1.82 0.15 2.13
N LEU A 35 2.29 0.43 3.36
CA LEU A 35 3.72 0.52 3.65
C LEU A 35 4.43 -0.83 3.55
N LEU A 36 3.77 -1.93 3.93
CA LEU A 36 4.29 -3.28 3.74
C LEU A 36 4.42 -3.63 2.25
N GLU A 37 3.39 -3.35 1.44
CA GLU A 37 3.42 -3.58 -0.01
C GLU A 37 4.53 -2.77 -0.68
N LEU A 38 4.71 -1.50 -0.27
CA LEU A 38 5.80 -0.65 -0.73
C LEU A 38 7.16 -1.21 -0.32
N ARG A 39 7.33 -1.64 0.95
CA ARG A 39 8.56 -2.29 1.42
C ARG A 39 8.88 -3.53 0.57
N THR A 40 7.89 -4.37 0.28
CA THR A 40 8.06 -5.57 -0.55
C THR A 40 8.47 -5.18 -1.98
N ALA A 41 7.85 -4.15 -2.56
CA ALA A 41 8.24 -3.63 -3.87
C ALA A 41 9.69 -3.09 -3.88
N LEU A 42 10.10 -2.36 -2.84
CA LEU A 42 11.46 -1.86 -2.69
C LEU A 42 12.48 -2.98 -2.42
N GLN A 43 12.10 -4.02 -1.67
CA GLN A 43 12.93 -5.21 -1.48
C GLN A 43 13.09 -6.00 -2.78
N ALA A 44 12.03 -6.15 -3.56
CA ALA A 44 12.08 -6.75 -4.89
C ALA A 44 12.98 -5.94 -5.84
N LEU A 45 13.00 -4.61 -5.68
CA LEU A 45 13.89 -3.71 -6.41
C LEU A 45 15.36 -3.80 -5.95
N LYS A 46 15.60 -4.21 -4.70
CA LYS A 46 16.95 -4.46 -4.15
C LYS A 46 17.54 -5.81 -4.59
N GLY A 47 16.71 -6.75 -5.05
CA GLY A 47 17.14 -8.01 -5.67
C GLY A 47 17.41 -7.87 -7.18
N PRO A 48 17.94 -8.91 -7.86
CA PRO A 48 18.16 -8.85 -9.30
C PRO A 48 16.79 -8.81 -10.00
N LEU A 49 16.52 -7.69 -10.68
CA LEU A 49 15.39 -7.45 -11.59
C LEU A 49 15.35 -8.41 -12.81
N GLY A 50 15.58 -9.71 -12.63
CA GLY A 50 15.80 -10.65 -13.72
C GLY A 50 14.53 -11.27 -14.31
N ASN A 51 13.54 -11.70 -13.51
CA ASN A 51 12.56 -12.64 -14.05
C ASN A 51 11.20 -12.77 -13.32
N ILE A 52 10.48 -11.68 -13.04
CA ILE A 52 9.05 -11.79 -12.64
C ILE A 52 8.13 -11.05 -13.64
N PRO A 53 7.74 -11.71 -14.73
CA PRO A 53 6.81 -11.19 -15.74
C PRO A 53 5.45 -10.74 -15.18
N ALA A 54 4.99 -11.35 -14.07
CA ALA A 54 3.70 -11.05 -13.48
C ALA A 54 3.60 -9.63 -12.90
N PHE A 55 4.70 -9.10 -12.35
CA PHE A 55 4.73 -7.75 -11.79
C PHE A 55 4.75 -6.68 -12.88
N ARG A 56 5.59 -6.87 -13.91
CA ARG A 56 5.61 -6.01 -15.09
C ARG A 56 4.24 -5.95 -15.76
N ARG A 57 3.58 -7.10 -15.96
CA ARG A 57 2.22 -7.14 -16.54
C ARG A 57 1.17 -6.44 -15.68
N LYS A 58 1.25 -6.55 -14.35
CA LYS A 58 0.28 -5.92 -13.46
C LYS A 58 0.44 -4.39 -13.44
N ILE A 59 1.68 -3.90 -13.49
CA ILE A 59 1.96 -2.47 -13.64
C ILE A 59 1.64 -1.97 -15.06
N GLU A 60 2.05 -2.67 -16.11
CA GLU A 60 1.70 -2.32 -17.49
C GLU A 60 0.18 -2.32 -17.73
N GLY A 61 -0.56 -3.23 -17.10
CA GLY A 61 -2.02 -3.25 -17.15
C GLY A 61 -2.67 -2.06 -16.43
N ILE A 62 -2.06 -1.56 -15.36
CA ILE A 62 -2.56 -0.37 -14.64
C ILE A 62 -2.15 0.93 -15.35
N ILE A 63 -1.00 0.95 -16.03
CA ILE A 63 -0.44 2.15 -16.70
C ILE A 63 -0.94 2.33 -18.14
N SER A 64 -1.36 1.26 -18.82
CA SER A 64 -1.80 1.31 -20.22
C SER A 64 -3.18 1.94 -20.42
N ASP A 65 -3.97 2.07 -19.36
CA ASP A 65 -5.24 2.80 -19.38
C ASP A 65 -5.03 4.24 -18.92
N VAL A 66 -5.13 5.17 -19.88
CA VAL A 66 -4.94 6.61 -19.65
C VAL A 66 -5.97 7.16 -18.64
N ALA A 67 -7.20 6.64 -18.65
CA ALA A 67 -8.24 7.05 -17.71
C ALA A 67 -7.97 6.50 -16.30
N ALA A 68 -7.47 5.27 -16.20
CA ALA A 68 -7.05 4.69 -14.90
C ALA A 68 -5.84 5.42 -14.32
N ARG A 69 -4.88 5.81 -15.16
CA ARG A 69 -3.70 6.60 -14.76
C ARG A 69 -4.07 7.99 -14.25
N GLU A 70 -4.94 8.70 -14.95
CA GLU A 70 -5.41 10.02 -14.50
C GLU A 70 -6.21 9.92 -13.20
N LYS A 71 -7.04 8.87 -13.04
CA LYS A 71 -7.80 8.65 -11.80
C LYS A 71 -6.89 8.33 -10.61
N LEU A 72 -5.88 7.46 -10.80
CA LEU A 72 -4.87 7.14 -9.80
C LEU A 72 -4.06 8.38 -9.39
N LEU A 73 -3.59 9.16 -10.36
CA LEU A 73 -2.87 10.40 -10.08
C LEU A 73 -3.75 11.40 -9.34
N LYS A 74 -5.03 11.50 -9.71
CA LYS A 74 -5.99 12.38 -9.05
C LYS A 74 -6.32 11.95 -7.62
N GLU A 75 -6.40 10.65 -7.34
CA GLU A 75 -6.61 10.13 -5.98
C GLU A 75 -5.35 10.28 -5.11
N ILE A 76 -4.15 10.11 -5.69
CA ILE A 76 -2.87 10.34 -5.00
C ILE A 76 -2.70 11.82 -4.66
N SER A 77 -3.00 12.74 -5.60
CA SER A 77 -2.92 14.19 -5.35
C SER A 77 -4.05 14.71 -4.46
N ALA A 78 -5.27 14.16 -4.54
CA ALA A 78 -6.37 14.54 -3.65
C ALA A 78 -6.15 14.06 -2.20
N GLY A 79 -5.39 12.97 -2.00
CA GLY A 79 -4.94 12.53 -0.67
C GLY A 79 -3.94 13.49 0.01
N GLU A 80 -3.44 14.49 -0.70
CA GLU A 80 -2.55 15.53 -0.15
C GLU A 80 -3.30 16.79 0.32
N GLU A 81 -4.53 17.05 -0.16
CA GLU A 81 -5.31 18.26 0.19
C GLU A 81 -6.40 18.02 1.26
N GLY A 82 -6.59 16.77 1.72
CA GLY A 82 -7.67 16.38 2.64
C GLY A 82 -7.43 16.55 4.14
N HIS A 83 -6.23 16.90 4.61
CA HIS A 83 -6.04 17.36 6.01
C HIS A 83 -5.96 18.87 6.08
N LYS A 84 -7.11 19.50 6.21
CA LYS A 84 -7.22 20.69 7.04
C LYS A 84 -8.32 20.48 8.06
#